data_AF-A0A257ZJE5-F1
#
_entry.id   AF-A0A257ZJE5-F1
#
_cell.length_a   1.000
_cell.length_b   1.000
_cell.length_c   1.000
_cell.angle_alpha   90.00
_cell.angle_beta   90.00
_cell.angle_gamma   90.00
#
_symmetry.space_group_name_H-M   'P 1'
#
loop_
_entity.id
_entity.type
_entity.pdbx_description
1 polymer ?
#
loop_
_entity_poly.entity_id
_entity_poly.type
_entity_poly.pdbx_seq_one_letter_code
_entity_poly.pdbx_strand_id
1 'polypeptide(L)'
;MDVGNARVRLVLGAWAGKRVVVAGGAGFIGTHLARALIMAGAEVALVDNLSTGRADRTPAPLTVADIAGLERLPLPTAEIVFNLACPASPRAYQADPVQTWRTSVMGT
;
A
#
# COMPACT_ATOMS: atom_id res chain seq x y z
N MET A 1 23.12 4.62 27.40
CA MET A 1 23.30 3.97 26.08
C MET A 1 21.92 3.60 25.58
N ASP A 2 21.44 4.34 24.57
CA ASP A 2 20.06 4.29 24.09
C ASP A 2 19.84 3.11 23.13
N VAL A 3 19.30 2.02 23.68
CA VAL A 3 19.01 0.77 22.96
C VAL A 3 17.83 0.94 21.97
N GLY A 4 17.00 1.97 22.16
CA GLY A 4 15.85 2.26 21.30
C GLY A 4 16.26 2.77 19.92
N ASN A 5 17.25 3.65 19.86
CA ASN A 5 17.73 4.26 18.61
C ASN A 5 18.47 3.24 17.70
N ALA A 6 19.14 2.25 18.31
CA ALA A 6 19.84 1.20 17.57
C ALA A 6 18.87 0.24 16.84
N ARG A 7 17.76 -0.16 17.49
CA ARG A 7 16.72 -0.99 16.85
C ARG A 7 16.02 -0.27 15.71
N VAL A 8 15.71 1.01 15.88
CA VAL A 8 15.09 1.83 14.82
C VAL A 8 16.02 1.94 13.61
N ARG A 9 17.31 2.22 13.80
CA ARG A 9 18.29 2.22 12.70
C ARG A 9 18.42 0.87 11.99
N LEU A 10 18.39 -0.24 12.73
CA LEU A 10 18.49 -1.58 12.15
C LEU A 10 17.27 -1.91 11.26
N VAL A 11 16.07 -1.57 11.74
CA VAL A 11 14.83 -1.75 10.96
C VAL A 11 14.82 -0.84 9.74
N LEU A 12 15.28 0.40 9.87
CA LEU A 12 15.37 1.32 8.74
C LEU A 12 16.42 0.86 7.70
N GLY A 13 17.51 0.21 8.10
CA GLY A 13 18.50 -0.33 7.16
C GLY A 13 18.05 -1.60 6.42
N ALA A 14 17.13 -2.38 6.98
CA ALA A 14 16.67 -3.64 6.39
C ALA A 14 15.87 -3.49 5.10
N TRP A 15 15.36 -2.29 4.81
CA TRP A 15 14.54 -1.99 3.64
C TRP A 15 15.33 -1.41 2.47
N ALA A 16 16.62 -1.10 2.67
CA ALA A 16 17.46 -0.49 1.65
C ALA A 16 17.50 -1.35 0.37
N GLY A 17 17.06 -0.77 -0.75
CA GLY A 17 17.03 -1.41 -2.06
C GLY A 17 15.94 -2.48 -2.25
N LYS A 18 15.05 -2.67 -1.27
CA LYS A 18 13.90 -3.58 -1.43
C LYS A 18 12.85 -2.99 -2.34
N ARG A 19 12.39 -3.76 -3.32
CA ARG A 19 11.26 -3.38 -4.19
C ARG A 19 9.94 -3.77 -3.56
N VAL A 20 9.12 -2.78 -3.23
CA VAL A 20 7.87 -2.95 -2.50
C VAL A 20 6.70 -2.39 -3.29
N VAL A 21 5.62 -3.17 -3.37
CA VAL A 21 4.32 -2.69 -3.85
C VAL A 21 3.37 -2.53 -2.67
N VAL A 22 2.65 -1.41 -2.63
CA VAL A 22 1.59 -1.16 -1.63
C VAL A 22 0.25 -1.00 -2.35
N ALA A 23 -0.63 -1.98 -2.21
CA ALA A 23 -2.02 -1.87 -2.65
C ALA A 23 -2.86 -1.14 -1.59
N GLY A 24 -3.77 -0.27 -2.03
CA GLY A 24 -4.39 0.72 -1.15
C GLY A 24 -3.45 1.88 -0.79
N GLY A 25 -2.44 2.13 -1.65
CA GLY A 25 -1.34 3.07 -1.38
C GLY A 25 -1.75 4.54 -1.28
N ALA A 26 -2.91 4.91 -1.84
CA ALA A 26 -3.45 6.27 -1.75
C ALA A 26 -4.43 6.45 -0.56
N GLY A 27 -4.68 5.38 0.21
CA GLY A 27 -5.41 5.41 1.47
C GLY A 27 -4.58 5.90 2.66
N PHE A 28 -5.24 6.10 3.80
CA PHE A 28 -4.60 6.64 5.02
C PHE A 28 -3.40 5.81 5.49
N ILE A 29 -3.58 4.50 5.71
CA ILE A 29 -2.49 3.63 6.18
C ILE A 29 -1.45 3.45 5.08
N GLY A 30 -1.88 3.19 3.84
CA GLY A 30 -0.98 2.93 2.71
C GLY A 30 -0.01 4.07 2.43
N THR A 31 -0.49 5.32 2.43
CA THR A 31 0.35 6.51 2.23
C THR A 31 1.38 6.68 3.36
N HIS A 32 0.99 6.44 4.61
CA HIS A 32 1.90 6.54 5.75
C HIS A 32 2.96 5.42 5.75
N LEU A 33 2.55 4.18 5.42
CA LEU A 33 3.46 3.06 5.26
C LEU A 33 4.48 3.33 4.14
N ALA A 34 4.02 3.80 2.98
CA ALA A 34 4.89 4.11 1.86
C ALA A 34 5.96 5.16 2.24
N ARG A 35 5.58 6.22 2.96
CA ARG A 35 6.55 7.20 3.49
C ARG A 35 7.59 6.57 4.40
N ALA A 36 7.17 5.71 5.32
CA ALA A 36 8.07 5.03 6.24
C ALA A 36 9.06 4.10 5.52
N LEU A 37 8.59 3.34 4.52
CA LEU A 37 9.42 2.46 3.70
C LEU A 37 10.43 3.24 2.84
N ILE A 38 10.02 4.35 2.24
CA ILE A 38 10.92 5.23 1.48
C ILE A 38 12.01 5.82 2.39
N MET A 39 11.64 6.29 3.60
CA MET A 39 12.62 6.77 4.58
C MET A 39 13.59 5.66 5.05
N ALA A 40 13.17 4.40 4.95
CA ALA A 40 13.99 3.22 5.20
C ALA A 40 14.78 2.74 3.94
N GLY A 41 14.71 3.48 2.83
CA GLY A 41 15.49 3.20 1.62
C GLY A 41 14.89 2.14 0.68
N ALA A 42 13.63 1.75 0.85
CA ALA A 42 12.93 0.91 -0.12
C ALA A 42 12.57 1.67 -1.40
N GLU A 43 12.50 0.93 -2.50
CA GLU A 43 11.91 1.36 -3.76
C GLU A 43 10.42 1.00 -3.74
N VAL A 44 9.54 2.00 -3.66
CA VAL A 44 8.10 1.80 -3.47
C VAL A 44 7.31 2.15 -4.72
N ALA A 45 6.37 1.29 -5.10
CA ALA A 45 5.31 1.56 -6.07
C ALA A 45 3.93 1.37 -5.42
N LEU A 46 2.94 2.16 -5.83
CA LEU A 46 1.61 2.14 -5.25
C LEU A 46 0.59 1.67 -6.27
N VAL A 47 -0.45 0.96 -5.80
CA VAL A 47 -1.66 0.70 -6.58
C VAL A 47 -2.90 1.04 -5.76
N ASP A 48 -3.84 1.74 -6.37
CA ASP A 48 -5.09 2.15 -5.73
C ASP A 48 -6.15 2.46 -6.78
N ASN A 49 -7.42 2.12 -6.54
CA ASN A 49 -8.53 2.46 -7.43
C ASN A 49 -9.15 3.82 -7.12
N LEU A 50 -8.64 4.53 -6.11
CA LEU A 50 -9.07 5.86 -5.67
C LEU A 50 -10.52 5.95 -5.20
N SER A 51 -11.15 4.81 -4.85
CA SER A 51 -12.51 4.78 -4.30
C SER A 51 -12.67 5.63 -3.04
N THR A 52 -11.64 5.66 -2.18
CA THR A 52 -11.55 6.55 -1.00
C THR A 52 -10.19 7.25 -0.88
N GLY A 53 -9.20 6.82 -1.66
CA GLY A 53 -7.84 7.37 -1.67
C GLY A 53 -7.73 8.72 -2.37
N ARG A 54 -6.57 9.38 -2.22
CA ARG A 54 -6.28 10.64 -2.92
C ARG A 54 -4.90 10.63 -3.57
N ALA A 55 -4.87 10.78 -4.90
CA ALA A 55 -3.65 10.73 -5.69
C ALA A 55 -2.67 11.89 -5.40
N ASP A 56 -3.17 13.05 -4.98
CA ASP A 56 -2.35 14.22 -4.63
C ASP A 56 -1.50 14.01 -3.35
N ARG A 57 -1.73 12.93 -2.61
CA ARG A 57 -1.08 12.64 -1.33
C ARG A 57 -0.03 11.54 -1.40
N THR A 58 0.15 10.89 -2.55
CA THR A 58 1.01 9.72 -2.69
C THR A 58 2.50 10.11 -2.73
N PRO A 59 3.37 9.44 -1.94
CA PRO A 59 4.80 9.74 -1.89
C PRO A 59 5.64 9.01 -2.96
N ALA A 60 5.00 8.22 -3.82
CA ALA A 60 5.64 7.33 -4.79
C ALA A 60 4.77 7.21 -6.05
N PRO A 61 5.31 6.69 -7.18
CA PRO A 61 4.53 6.44 -8.38
C PRO A 61 3.27 5.60 -8.09
N LEU A 62 2.13 6.08 -8.56
CA LEU A 62 0.83 5.45 -8.40
C LEU A 62 0.34 4.87 -9.72
N THR A 63 0.04 3.58 -9.73
CA THR A 63 -0.79 2.93 -10.73
C THR A 63 -2.25 3.01 -10.30
N VAL A 64 -3.08 3.73 -11.04
CA VAL A 64 -4.52 3.78 -10.78
C VAL A 64 -5.18 2.55 -11.38
N ALA A 65 -5.55 1.58 -10.54
CA ALA A 65 -6.17 0.33 -10.97
C ALA A 65 -6.89 -0.37 -9.81
N ASP A 66 -7.84 -1.25 -10.14
CA ASP A 66 -8.49 -2.13 -9.17
C ASP A 66 -7.77 -3.47 -9.09
N ILE A 67 -7.31 -3.84 -7.90
CA ILE A 67 -6.60 -5.11 -7.68
C ILE A 67 -7.51 -6.33 -7.75
N ALA A 68 -8.83 -6.15 -7.69
CA ALA A 68 -9.80 -7.23 -7.90
C ALA A 68 -10.05 -7.53 -9.38
N GLY A 69 -9.42 -6.78 -10.30
CA GLY A 69 -9.46 -7.04 -11.72
C GLY A 69 -8.75 -8.34 -12.11
N LEU A 70 -9.18 -8.98 -13.20
CA LEU A 70 -8.55 -10.18 -13.75
C LEU A 70 -7.34 -9.86 -14.65
N GLU A 71 -7.09 -8.58 -14.91
CA GLU A 71 -6.03 -8.10 -15.77
C GLU A 71 -4.70 -8.00 -15.03
N ARG A 72 -3.61 -8.27 -15.76
CA ARG A 72 -2.28 -8.10 -15.19
C ARG A 72 -2.00 -6.61 -15.01
N LEU A 73 -1.85 -6.21 -13.75
CA LEU A 73 -1.53 -4.82 -13.40
C LEU A 73 -0.13 -4.45 -13.93
N PRO A 74 0.06 -3.24 -14.50
CA PRO A 74 1.34 -2.76 -15.01
C PRO A 74 2.27 -2.29 -13.87
N LEU A 75 2.46 -3.15 -12.87
CA LEU A 75 3.29 -2.90 -11.70
C LEU A 75 4.71 -3.43 -11.91
N PRO A 76 5.73 -2.77 -11.33
CA PRO A 76 7.08 -3.29 -11.36
C PRO A 76 7.17 -4.61 -10.57
N THR A 77 8.19 -5.41 -10.87
CA THR A 77 8.48 -6.62 -10.10
C THR A 77 8.79 -6.26 -8.64
N ALA A 78 8.00 -6.79 -7.72
CA ALA A 78 8.16 -6.58 -6.29
C ALA A 78 8.78 -7.82 -5.60
N GLU A 79 9.61 -7.57 -4.59
CA GLU A 79 10.01 -8.61 -3.63
C GLU A 79 8.96 -8.76 -2.52
N ILE A 80 8.24 -7.68 -2.22
CA ILE A 80 7.32 -7.58 -1.09
C ILE A 80 6.06 -6.84 -1.53
N VAL A 81 4.90 -7.37 -1.16
CA VAL A 81 3.59 -6.74 -1.40
C VAL A 81 2.88 -6.52 -0.08
N PHE A 82 2.47 -5.29 0.19
CA PHE A 82 1.53 -4.97 1.26
C PHE A 82 0.14 -4.75 0.65
N ASN A 83 -0.79 -5.67 0.93
CA ASN A 83 -2.18 -5.50 0.50
C ASN A 83 -2.99 -4.80 1.60
N LEU A 84 -3.21 -3.50 1.43
CA LEU A 84 -4.04 -2.66 2.31
C LEU A 84 -5.29 -2.16 1.59
N ALA A 85 -5.60 -2.71 0.41
CA ALA A 85 -6.81 -2.35 -0.34
C ALA A 85 -8.01 -3.03 0.31
N CYS A 86 -8.81 -2.26 1.04
CA CYS A 86 -10.07 -2.67 1.61
C CYS A 86 -10.85 -1.41 1.98
N PRO A 87 -12.18 -1.36 1.84
CA PRO A 87 -12.95 -0.27 2.40
C PRO A 87 -12.66 -0.13 3.91
N ALA A 88 -12.58 1.09 4.42
CA ALA A 88 -11.99 1.31 5.75
C ALA A 88 -12.99 1.30 6.93
N SER A 89 -14.31 1.15 6.68
CA SER A 89 -15.29 1.29 7.76
C SER A 89 -16.57 0.47 7.58
N PRO A 90 -17.26 0.11 8.70
CA PRO A 90 -18.57 -0.53 8.68
C PRO A 90 -19.61 0.17 7.81
N ARG A 91 -19.61 1.51 7.81
CA ARG A 91 -20.49 2.29 6.94
C ARG A 91 -20.19 2.06 5.46
N ALA A 92 -18.91 2.01 5.08
CA ALA A 92 -18.50 1.72 3.71
C ALA A 92 -18.85 0.28 3.29
N TYR A 93 -18.70 -0.69 4.22
CA TYR A 93 -19.10 -2.09 3.97
C TYR A 93 -20.59 -2.24 3.71
N GLN A 94 -21.41 -1.54 4.50
CA GLN A 94 -22.86 -1.58 4.39
C GLN A 94 -23.37 -0.84 3.16
N ALA A 95 -22.68 0.23 2.76
CA ALA A 95 -23.04 1.01 1.58
C ALA A 95 -22.82 0.23 0.28
N ASP A 96 -21.72 -0.52 0.16
CA ASP A 96 -21.47 -1.39 -0.99
C ASP A 96 -20.80 -2.73 -0.57
N PRO A 97 -21.61 -3.72 -0.16
CA PRO A 97 -21.10 -5.02 0.28
C PRO A 97 -20.52 -5.84 -0.88
N VAL A 98 -20.98 -5.62 -2.12
CA VAL A 98 -20.48 -6.34 -3.30
C VAL A 98 -19.09 -5.83 -3.65
N GLN A 99 -18.87 -4.52 -3.68
CA GLN A 99 -17.54 -3.94 -3.86
C GLN A 99 -16.59 -4.36 -2.72
N THR A 100 -17.07 -4.34 -1.48
CA THR A 100 -16.29 -4.80 -0.32
C THR A 100 -15.82 -6.24 -0.49
N TRP A 101 -16.73 -7.14 -0.88
CA TRP A 101 -16.42 -8.54 -1.14
C TRP A 101 -15.43 -8.69 -2.30
N ARG A 102 -15.64 -7.98 -3.42
CA ARG A 102 -14.74 -8.01 -4.59
C ARG A 102 -13.32 -7.62 -4.20
N THR A 103 -13.14 -6.47 -3.56
CA THR A 103 -11.80 -5.99 -3.19
C THR A 103 -11.14 -6.90 -2.15
N SER A 104 -11.88 -7.34 -1.13
CA SER A 104 -11.29 -8.07 0.01
C SER A 104 -11.08 -9.56 -0.27
N VAL A 105 -11.87 -10.16 -1.17
CA VAL A 105 -11.82 -11.59 -1.49
C VAL A 105 -11.18 -11.85 -2.85
N MET A 106 -11.66 -11.17 -3.90
CA MET A 106 -11.12 -11.41 -5.25
C MET A 106 -9.77 -10.70 -5.48
N GLY A 107 -9.48 -9.66 -4.71
CA GLY A 107 -8.22 -8.89 -4.80
C GLY A 107 -7.09 -9.38 -3.89
N THR A 108 -7.23 -10.54 -3.22
CA THR A 108 -6.21 -11.12 -2.33
C THR A 108 -5.70 -12.45 -2.89
#